data_AF-A0A3F3MI25-F1
#
_entry.id   AF-A0A3F3MI25-F1
#
_cell.length_a   1.000
_cell.length_b   1.000
_cell.length_c   1.000
_cell.angle_alpha   90.00
_cell.angle_beta   90.00
_cell.angle_gamma   90.00
#
_symmetry.space_group_name_H-M   'P 1'
#
loop_
_entity.id
_entity.type
_entity.pdbx_description
1 polymer ?
#
loop_
_entity_poly.entity_id
_entity_poly.type
_entity_poly.pdbx_seq_one_letter_code
_entity_poly.pdbx_strand_id
1 'polypeptide(L)'
;MANGLKFSPRKTALALAVAVVCAWQSPVFAHGSEAHMVPLDKTLQEFGADVQWDDYAQMFTLIKDGAYVKVKPGAKTAIVNGKSLDLPVPVVMKEGKAWVSDTFI
;
A
#
# COMPACT_ATOMS: atom_id res chain seq x y z
N MET A 1 -0.46 -52.40 40.71
CA MET A 1 -0.23 -50.94 40.73
C MET A 1 0.11 -50.49 39.31
N ALA A 2 -0.58 -49.42 38.86
CA ALA A 2 -0.39 -48.57 37.66
C ALA A 2 -0.32 -49.26 36.28
N ASN A 3 -1.41 -49.26 35.50
CA ASN A 3 -1.92 -48.20 34.59
C ASN A 3 -1.20 -48.14 33.23
N GLY A 4 -1.73 -48.89 32.26
CA GLY A 4 -1.40 -48.71 30.84
C GLY A 4 -2.16 -47.52 30.26
N LEU A 5 -1.44 -46.54 29.70
CA LEU A 5 -2.02 -45.48 28.87
C LEU A 5 -2.55 -46.12 27.59
N LYS A 6 -3.88 -46.19 27.46
CA LYS A 6 -4.55 -46.55 26.22
C LYS A 6 -4.53 -45.36 25.26
N PHE A 7 -3.57 -45.32 24.34
CA PHE A 7 -3.62 -44.40 23.21
C PHE A 7 -4.69 -44.88 22.22
N SER A 8 -5.73 -44.06 22.03
CA SER A 8 -6.80 -44.30 21.06
C SER A 8 -6.42 -43.70 19.70
N PRO A 9 -6.30 -44.49 18.62
CA PRO A 9 -5.80 -44.03 17.33
C PRO A 9 -6.80 -43.20 16.51
N ARG A 10 -8.01 -42.94 17.04
CA ARG A 10 -9.09 -42.31 16.29
C ARG A 10 -9.12 -40.79 16.31
N LYS A 11 -8.23 -40.12 17.05
CA LYS A 11 -8.27 -38.66 17.24
C LYS A 11 -7.04 -37.90 16.68
N THR A 12 -6.07 -38.57 16.10
CA THR A 12 -4.82 -37.96 15.61
C THR A 12 -4.73 -37.80 14.10
N ALA A 13 -5.61 -38.43 13.32
CA ALA A 13 -5.56 -38.35 11.85
C ALA A 13 -6.02 -36.99 11.28
N LEU A 14 -6.92 -36.27 11.98
CA LEU A 14 -7.54 -35.06 11.43
C LEU A 14 -6.62 -33.83 11.51
N ALA A 15 -5.69 -33.79 12.48
CA ALA A 15 -4.81 -32.63 12.68
C ALA A 15 -3.66 -32.54 11.65
N LEU A 16 -3.19 -33.68 11.11
CA LEU A 16 -2.10 -33.68 10.12
C LEU A 16 -2.56 -33.34 8.69
N ALA A 17 -3.83 -33.57 8.34
CA ALA A 17 -4.33 -33.30 7.00
C ALA A 17 -4.46 -31.78 6.69
N VAL A 18 -4.68 -30.95 7.71
CA VAL A 18 -4.86 -29.50 7.54
C VAL A 18 -3.52 -28.79 7.24
N ALA A 19 -2.42 -29.23 7.85
CA ALA A 19 -1.11 -28.60 7.67
C ALA A 19 -0.53 -28.79 6.25
N VAL A 20 -0.85 -29.91 5.59
CA VAL A 20 -0.40 -30.18 4.21
C VAL A 20 -1.13 -29.32 3.18
N VAL A 21 -2.37 -28.91 3.47
CA VAL A 21 -3.18 -28.07 2.54
C VAL A 21 -2.70 -26.62 2.53
N CYS A 22 -2.19 -26.07 3.64
CA CYS A 22 -1.71 -24.69 3.71
C CYS A 22 -0.32 -24.47 3.08
N ALA A 23 0.50 -25.53 2.93
CA ALA A 23 1.83 -25.42 2.34
C ALA A 23 1.83 -25.25 0.81
N TRP A 24 0.69 -25.48 0.15
CA TRP A 24 0.48 -25.31 -1.29
C TRP A 24 -0.43 -24.14 -1.65
N GLN A 25 -0.85 -23.37 -0.64
CA GLN A 25 -1.49 -22.10 -0.93
C GLN A 25 -0.39 -21.12 -1.32
N SER A 26 -0.19 -20.96 -2.63
CA SER A 26 0.51 -19.81 -3.21
C SER A 26 0.09 -18.54 -2.47
N PRO A 27 0.99 -17.58 -2.22
CA PRO A 27 0.61 -16.34 -1.54
C PRO A 27 -0.57 -15.74 -2.29
N VAL A 28 -1.73 -15.71 -1.64
CA VAL A 28 -2.90 -15.01 -2.16
C VAL A 28 -2.55 -13.54 -2.06
N PHE A 29 -2.18 -12.92 -3.18
CA PHE A 29 -2.18 -11.47 -3.33
C PHE A 29 -3.64 -11.01 -3.27
N ALA A 30 -4.17 -10.91 -2.05
CA ALA A 30 -5.41 -10.23 -1.83
C ALA A 30 -5.13 -8.73 -2.01
N HIS A 31 -5.69 -8.16 -3.08
CA HIS A 31 -5.86 -6.73 -3.42
C HIS A 31 -4.93 -6.14 -4.47
N GLY A 32 -5.55 -5.77 -5.61
CA GLY A 32 -5.07 -4.78 -6.57
C GLY A 32 -4.15 -5.32 -7.66
N SER A 33 -4.59 -5.26 -8.93
CA SER A 33 -3.66 -5.20 -10.05
C SER A 33 -2.63 -4.08 -9.82
N GLU A 34 -1.44 -4.19 -10.43
CA GLU A 34 -0.44 -3.11 -10.37
C GLU A 34 -1.08 -1.77 -10.74
N ALA A 35 -0.87 -0.74 -9.92
CA ALA A 35 -1.51 0.55 -10.11
C ALA A 35 -1.07 1.16 -11.44
N HIS A 36 -2.02 1.68 -12.20
CA HIS A 36 -1.70 2.41 -13.42
C HIS A 36 -1.16 3.79 -13.04
N MET A 37 0.07 4.09 -13.47
CA MET A 37 0.80 5.27 -13.05
C MET A 37 0.77 6.36 -14.12
N VAL A 38 0.55 7.60 -13.69
CA VAL A 38 0.55 8.80 -14.53
C VAL A 38 1.56 9.84 -14.01
N PRO A 39 2.14 10.70 -14.87
CA PRO A 39 3.07 11.74 -14.44
C PRO A 39 2.38 12.79 -13.55
N LEU A 40 2.87 12.98 -12.33
CA LEU A 40 2.26 13.86 -11.32
C LEU A 40 2.09 15.29 -11.82
N ASP A 41 3.15 15.90 -12.35
CA ASP A 41 3.13 17.31 -12.77
C ASP A 41 2.08 17.56 -13.84
N LYS A 42 2.03 16.70 -14.86
CA LYS A 42 1.07 16.81 -15.97
C LYS A 42 -0.36 16.64 -15.47
N THR A 43 -0.61 15.58 -14.71
CA THR A 43 -1.93 15.27 -14.16
C THR A 43 -2.47 16.39 -13.27
N LEU A 44 -1.64 16.97 -12.41
CA LEU A 44 -2.05 18.05 -11.51
C LEU A 44 -2.17 19.40 -12.21
N GLN A 45 -1.31 19.71 -13.18
CA GLN A 45 -1.45 20.92 -14.01
C GLN A 45 -2.74 20.89 -14.84
N GLU A 46 -3.05 19.76 -15.48
CA GLU A 46 -4.31 19.58 -16.22
C GLU A 46 -5.53 19.65 -15.30
N PHE A 47 -5.39 19.22 -14.05
CA PHE A 47 -6.41 19.37 -13.01
C PHE A 47 -6.53 20.82 -12.49
N GLY A 48 -5.56 21.70 -12.79
CA GLY A 48 -5.54 23.09 -12.33
C GLY A 48 -5.01 23.27 -10.92
N ALA A 49 -4.15 22.36 -10.44
CA ALA A 49 -3.44 22.50 -9.18
C ALA A 49 -2.03 23.08 -9.39
N ASP A 50 -1.59 23.93 -8.48
CA ASP A 50 -0.19 24.35 -8.37
C ASP A 50 0.64 23.23 -7.75
N VAL A 51 1.81 22.96 -8.34
CA VAL A 51 2.75 21.94 -7.87
C VAL A 51 4.09 22.60 -7.53
N GLN A 52 4.55 22.43 -6.30
CA GLN A 52 5.84 22.94 -5.84
C GLN A 52 6.68 21.79 -5.28
N TRP A 53 7.95 21.75 -5.64
CA TRP A 53 8.94 20.83 -5.07
C TRP A 53 9.85 21.57 -4.09
N ASP A 54 9.97 21.04 -2.88
CA ASP A 54 10.98 21.44 -1.90
C ASP A 54 12.11 20.41 -1.90
N ASP A 55 13.28 20.80 -2.42
CA ASP A 55 14.44 19.93 -2.53
C ASP A 55 15.09 19.61 -1.18
N TYR A 56 15.01 20.51 -0.20
CA TYR A 56 15.56 20.25 1.13
C TYR A 56 14.68 19.25 1.90
N ALA A 57 13.37 19.43 1.87
CA ALA A 57 12.41 18.55 2.54
C ALA A 57 12.15 17.25 1.74
N GLN A 58 12.51 17.23 0.45
CA GLN A 58 12.16 16.20 -0.52
C GLN A 58 10.64 15.98 -0.54
N MET A 59 9.89 17.06 -0.76
CA MET A 59 8.44 17.10 -0.55
C MET A 59 7.72 17.92 -1.63
N PHE A 60 6.62 17.38 -2.14
CA PHE A 60 5.69 18.12 -2.98
C PHE A 60 4.67 18.86 -2.12
N THR A 61 4.40 20.12 -2.49
CA THR A 61 3.26 20.90 -2.02
C THR A 61 2.31 21.10 -3.19
N LEU A 62 1.05 20.67 -3.03
CA LEU A 62 0.01 20.75 -4.05
C LEU A 62 -1.10 21.67 -3.56
N ILE A 63 -1.54 22.63 -4.37
CA ILE A 63 -2.52 23.64 -3.97
C ILE A 63 -3.62 23.76 -5.03
N LYS A 64 -4.89 23.64 -4.61
CA LYS A 64 -6.05 23.88 -5.47
C LYS A 64 -7.29 24.22 -4.65
N ASP A 65 -8.00 25.30 -4.99
CA ASP A 65 -9.28 25.68 -4.37
C ASP A 65 -9.31 25.62 -2.82
N GLY A 66 -8.20 26.03 -2.19
CA GLY A 66 -8.05 26.00 -0.73
C GLY A 66 -7.63 24.65 -0.14
N ALA A 67 -7.54 23.58 -0.93
CA ALA A 67 -6.84 22.37 -0.54
C ALA A 67 -5.33 22.59 -0.60
N TYR A 68 -4.65 22.22 0.49
CA TYR A 68 -3.21 22.32 0.65
C TYR A 68 -2.67 20.95 1.07
N VAL A 69 -1.97 20.29 0.14
CA VAL A 69 -1.49 18.92 0.30
C VAL A 69 0.03 18.90 0.34
N LYS A 70 0.60 18.18 1.30
CA LYS A 70 2.03 17.84 1.33
C LYS A 70 2.20 16.35 1.16
N VAL A 71 3.05 15.94 0.23
CA VAL A 71 3.33 14.53 0.00
C VAL A 71 4.81 14.30 -0.31
N LYS A 72 5.39 13.29 0.34
CA LYS A 72 6.77 12.88 0.12
C LYS A 72 6.80 11.62 -0.75
N PRO A 73 7.66 11.56 -1.79
CA PRO A 73 7.84 10.32 -2.54
C PRO A 73 8.17 9.12 -1.65
N GLY A 74 7.54 7.98 -1.91
CA GLY A 74 7.67 6.75 -1.13
C GLY A 74 6.90 6.72 0.19
N ALA A 75 6.30 7.84 0.62
CA ALA A 75 5.48 7.85 1.83
C ALA A 75 4.13 7.13 1.59
N LYS A 76 3.66 6.41 2.61
CA LYS A 76 2.32 5.79 2.62
C LYS A 76 1.21 6.76 3.02
N THR A 77 1.56 7.99 3.35
CA THR A 77 0.62 9.02 3.78
C THR A 77 0.94 10.35 3.12
N ALA A 78 -0.09 11.17 2.96
CA ALA A 78 0.00 12.59 2.63
C ALA A 78 -0.60 13.41 3.78
N ILE A 79 -0.27 14.69 3.84
CA ILE A 79 -0.90 15.65 4.75
C ILE A 79 -1.84 16.53 3.92
N VAL A 80 -3.14 16.42 4.13
CA VAL A 80 -4.17 17.24 3.47
C VAL A 80 -4.75 18.20 4.49
N ASN A 81 -4.55 19.50 4.30
CA ASN A 81 -5.03 20.55 5.21
C ASN A 81 -4.65 20.29 6.69
N GLY A 82 -3.44 19.80 6.92
CA GLY A 82 -2.90 19.49 8.24
C GLY A 82 -3.30 18.12 8.80
N LYS A 83 -4.12 17.33 8.11
CA LYS A 83 -4.52 15.97 8.53
C LYS A 83 -3.79 14.90 7.72
N SER A 84 -3.39 13.81 8.37
CA SER A 84 -2.82 12.66 7.67
C SER A 84 -3.90 11.90 6.89
N LEU A 85 -3.60 11.55 5.66
CA LEU A 85 -4.41 10.71 4.77
C LEU A 85 -3.55 9.56 4.27
N ASP A 86 -4.03 8.33 4.39
CA ASP A 86 -3.35 7.16 3.83
C ASP A 86 -3.42 7.17 2.31
N LEU A 87 -2.30 6.87 1.67
CA LEU A 87 -2.16 6.73 0.24
C LEU A 87 -2.18 5.24 -0.11
N PRO A 88 -3.18 4.75 -0.87
CA PRO A 88 -3.19 3.36 -1.34
C PRO A 88 -1.96 3.02 -2.17
N VAL A 89 -1.49 4.00 -2.95
CA VAL A 89 -0.30 3.91 -3.80
C VAL A 89 0.58 5.13 -3.50
N PRO A 90 1.82 4.92 -3.03
CA PRO A 90 2.76 6.02 -2.79
C PRO A 90 3.09 6.78 -4.09
N VAL A 91 3.49 8.05 -3.95
CA VAL A 91 4.15 8.79 -5.04
C VAL A 91 5.48 8.12 -5.34
N VAL A 92 5.77 7.84 -6.62
CA VAL A 92 7.00 7.16 -7.06
C VAL A 92 7.85 8.10 -7.89
N MET A 93 9.17 8.13 -7.63
CA MET A 93 10.11 8.81 -8.52
C MET A 93 10.64 7.83 -9.57
N LYS A 94 10.51 8.16 -10.86
CA LYS A 94 11.11 7.44 -11.98
C LYS A 94 11.83 8.45 -12.87
N GLU A 95 13.12 8.23 -13.10
CA GLU A 95 13.95 9.09 -13.96
C GLU A 95 13.88 10.59 -13.57
N GLY A 96 13.86 10.87 -12.26
CA GLY A 96 13.76 12.22 -11.73
C GLY A 96 12.37 12.88 -11.82
N LYS A 97 11.35 12.16 -12.33
CA LYS A 97 9.97 12.64 -12.40
C LYS A 97 9.09 11.93 -11.38
N ALA A 98 8.11 12.63 -10.82
CA ALA A 98 7.13 12.04 -9.94
C ALA A 98 5.98 11.40 -10.72
N TRP A 99 5.53 10.25 -10.25
CA TRP A 99 4.43 9.47 -10.79
C TRP A 99 3.45 9.11 -9.67
N VAL A 100 2.16 9.14 -9.98
CA VAL A 100 1.07 8.81 -9.06
C VAL A 100 0.10 7.84 -9.70
N SER A 101 -0.74 7.19 -8.90
CA SER A 101 -1.89 6.43 -9.41
C SER A 101 -2.81 7.35 -10.21
N ASP A 102 -3.45 6.84 -11.26
CA ASP A 102 -4.51 7.56 -11.98
C ASP A 102 -5.74 7.88 -11.10
N THR A 103 -5.87 7.21 -9.96
CA THR A 103 -6.85 7.47 -8.90
C THR A 103 -6.38 8.42 -7.79
N PHE A 104 -5.29 9.17 -8.00
CA PHE A 104 -4.71 10.04 -6.97
C PHE A 104 -5.53 11.31 -6.67
N ILE A 105 -6.22 11.87 -7.67
CA ILE A 105 -7.04 13.09 -7.54
C ILE A 105 -8.43 12.77 -6.99
#